data_AF-A0A9C8JGE5-F1
#
_entry.id   AF-A0A9C8JGE5-F1
#
_cell.length_a   1.000
_cell.length_b   1.000
_cell.length_c   1.000
_cell.angle_alpha   90.00
_cell.angle_beta   90.00
_cell.angle_gamma   90.00
#
_symmetry.space_group_name_H-M   'P 1'
#
loop_
_entity.id
_entity.type
_entity.pdbx_description
1 polymer ?
#
loop_
_entity_poly.entity_id
_entity_poly.type
_entity_poly.pdbx_seq_one_letter_code
_entity_poly.pdbx_strand_id
1 'polypeptide(L)' 'MAVYAIGDLQGCFDELLKLLDHINFDPVVDQIWLAGDLVNRGPKSADVIRFAMDLGNETVKVVLGNHDLHLLANAAGIT' A
#
# COMPACT_ATOMS: atom_id res chain seq x y z
N MET A 1 -2.50 19.21 -5.41
CA MET A 1 -1.29 18.51 -4.97
C MET A 1 -1.24 18.49 -3.46
N ALA A 2 -1.82 17.43 -2.91
CA ALA A 2 -1.66 17.02 -1.53
C ALA A 2 -0.80 15.75 -1.47
N VAL A 3 -0.21 15.49 -0.31
CA VAL A 3 0.50 14.24 -0.02
C VAL A 3 -0.18 13.61 1.19
N TYR A 4 -0.69 12.39 1.01
CA TYR A 4 -1.39 11.65 2.04
C TYR A 4 -0.49 10.56 2.61
N ALA A 5 -0.24 10.59 3.91
CA ALA A 5 0.43 9.49 4.61
C ALA A 5 -0.64 8.53 5.16
N ILE A 6 -0.57 7.26 4.74
CA ILE A 6 -1.49 6.20 5.15
C ILE A 6 -0.68 5.14 5.91
N GLY A 7 -1.16 4.77 7.10
CA GLY A 7 -0.55 3.75 7.95
C GLY A 7 -0.81 2.33 7.46
N ASP A 8 -0.60 1.37 8.34
CA ASP A 8 -0.78 -0.06 8.14
C ASP A 8 -2.06 -0.40 7.37
N LEU A 9 -1.89 -0.99 6.19
CA LEU A 9 -3.02 -1.44 5.37
C LEU A 9 -3.41 -2.87 5.68
N GLN A 10 -2.42 -3.74 5.89
CA GLN A 10 -2.60 -5.14 6.25
C GLN A 10 -3.68 -5.82 5.39
N GLY A 11 -3.57 -5.71 4.07
CA GLY A 11 -4.50 -6.34 3.13
C GLY A 11 -5.95 -5.82 3.13
N CYS A 12 -6.25 -4.70 3.80
CA CYS A 12 -7.55 -4.03 3.82
C CYS A 12 -7.76 -3.16 2.56
N PHE A 13 -7.80 -3.80 1.39
CA PHE A 13 -7.87 -3.10 0.10
C PHE A 13 -9.19 -2.33 -0.09
N ASP A 14 -10.32 -2.87 0.34
CA ASP A 14 -11.62 -2.22 0.17
C ASP A 14 -11.72 -0.95 1.03
N GLU A 15 -11.14 -0.98 2.22
CA GLU A 15 -11.02 0.15 3.12
C GLU A 15 -10.09 1.22 2.55
N LEU A 16 -8.98 0.82 1.93
CA LEU A 16 -8.11 1.74 1.21
C LEU A 16 -8.89 2.49 0.12
N LEU A 17 -9.63 1.79 -0.74
CA LEU A 17 -10.42 2.44 -1.79
C LEU A 17 -11.46 3.41 -1.22
N LYS A 18 -12.16 3.02 -0.15
CA LYS A 18 -13.11 3.90 0.54
C LYS A 18 -12.43 5.14 1.13
N LEU A 19 -11.22 4.99 1.68
CA LEU A 19 -10.45 6.12 2.20
C LEU A 19 -10.06 7.08 1.07
N LEU A 20 -9.56 6.55 -0.05
CA LEU A 20 -9.16 7.34 -1.21
C LEU A 20 -10.34 8.09 -1.84
N ASP A 21 -11.51 7.45 -1.91
CA ASP A 21 -12.76 8.09 -2.34
C ASP A 21 -13.16 9.21 -1.36
N HIS A 22 -13.11 8.94 -0.06
CA HIS A 22 -13.47 9.92 0.97
C HIS A 22 -12.61 11.19 0.93
N ILE A 23 -11.32 11.07 0.63
CA ILE A 23 -10.41 12.21 0.50
C ILE A 23 -10.39 12.82 -0.91
N ASN A 24 -11.19 12.31 -1.84
CA ASN A 24 -11.19 12.67 -3.26
C ASN A 24 -9.78 12.61 -3.88
N PHE A 25 -9.06 11.51 -3.66
CA PHE A 25 -7.71 11.33 -4.16
C PHE A 25 -7.66 11.38 -5.70
N ASP A 26 -6.80 12.23 -6.26
CA ASP A 26 -6.54 12.30 -7.69
C ASP A 26 -5.11 11.83 -8.01
N PRO A 27 -4.92 10.65 -8.64
CA PRO A 27 -3.60 10.10 -8.93
C PRO A 27 -2.79 10.90 -9.96
N VAL A 28 -3.43 11.86 -10.67
CA VAL A 28 -2.75 12.74 -11.63
C VAL A 28 -2.01 13.87 -10.93
N VAL A 29 -2.49 14.32 -9.77
CA VAL A 29 -1.97 15.53 -9.09
C VAL A 29 -1.56 15.31 -7.63
N ASP A 30 -1.99 14.23 -6.99
CA ASP A 30 -1.72 13.92 -5.60
C ASP A 30 -0.82 12.69 -5.43
N GLN A 31 -0.25 12.54 -4.24
CA GLN A 31 0.60 11.40 -3.90
C GLN A 31 0.12 10.68 -2.64
N ILE A 32 0.39 9.38 -2.58
CA ILE A 32 0.18 8.52 -1.41
C ILE A 32 1.53 8.03 -0.91
N TRP A 33 1.77 8.18 0.39
CA TRP A 33 2.90 7.59 1.11
C TRP A 33 2.36 6.49 2.04
N LEU A 34 2.69 5.24 1.72
CA LEU A 34 2.35 4.08 2.54
C LEU A 34 3.47 3.83 3.56
N ALA A 35 3.12 3.86 4.85
CA ALA A 35 4.08 3.75 5.95
C ALA A 35 4.56 2.30 6.22
N GLY A 36 4.17 1.35 5.39
CA GLY A 36 4.54 -0.06 5.49
C GLY A 36 3.38 -0.95 5.94
N ASP A 37 3.68 -2.25 6.06
CA ASP A 37 2.71 -3.30 6.39
C ASP A 37 1.51 -3.28 5.43
N LEU A 38 1.82 -3.39 4.13
CA LEU A 38 0.84 -3.46 3.06
C LEU A 38 0.08 -4.79 3.11
N VAL A 39 0.75 -5.85 3.57
CA VAL A 39 0.27 -7.23 3.56
C VAL A 39 -0.03 -7.76 4.97
N ASN A 40 -0.60 -8.97 4.99
CA ASN A 40 -0.93 -9.77 6.18
C ASN A 40 -2.29 -9.38 6.80
N ARG A 41 -2.88 -10.26 7.62
CA ARG A 41 -4.21 -10.16 8.29
C ARG A 41 -5.44 -10.01 7.40
N GLY A 42 -5.47 -9.03 6.50
CA GLY A 42 -6.58 -8.78 5.60
C GLY A 42 -6.57 -9.70 4.38
N PRO A 43 -7.75 -9.98 3.80
CA PRO A 43 -7.90 -10.99 2.75
C PRO A 43 -7.30 -10.57 1.39
N LYS A 44 -7.04 -9.28 1.18
CA LYS A 44 -6.70 -8.70 -0.14
C LYS A 44 -5.29 -8.13 -0.22
N SER A 45 -4.33 -8.77 0.44
CA SER A 45 -2.90 -8.35 0.43
C SER A 45 -2.32 -8.20 -0.98
N ALA A 46 -2.66 -9.10 -1.90
CA ALA A 46 -2.17 -9.03 -3.28
C ALA A 46 -2.74 -7.82 -4.05
N ASP A 47 -3.99 -7.44 -3.79
CA ASP A 47 -4.63 -6.30 -4.45
C ASP A 47 -4.01 -4.97 -3.97
N VAL A 48 -3.67 -4.87 -2.68
CA VAL A 48 -2.91 -3.72 -2.14
C VAL A 48 -1.57 -3.56 -2.86
N ILE A 49 -0.80 -4.64 -2.99
CA ILE A 49 0.51 -4.59 -3.68
C ILE A 49 0.33 -4.19 -5.15
N ARG A 50 -0.61 -4.83 -5.87
CA ARG A 50 -0.86 -4.53 -7.28
C ARG A 50 -1.27 -3.08 -7.47
N PHE A 51 -2.18 -2.57 -6.65
CA PHE A 51 -2.60 -1.18 -6.66
C PHE A 51 -1.42 -0.21 -6.52
N ALA A 52 -0.54 -0.44 -5.54
CA ALA A 52 0.64 0.40 -5.33
C ALA A 52 1.61 0.34 -6.52
N MET A 53 1.79 -0.85 -7.12
CA MET A 53 2.66 -1.03 -8.30
C MET A 53 2.07 -0.39 -9.56
N ASP A 54 0.77 -0.52 -9.78
CA ASP A 54 0.06 -0.03 -10.97
C ASP A 54 0.02 1.51 -11.02
N LEU A 55 -0.10 2.17 -9.87
CA LEU A 55 0.00 3.64 -9.78
C LEU A 55 1.42 4.16 -9.99
N GLY A 56 2.43 3.32 -9.78
CA GLY A 56 3.82 3.64 -10.03
C GLY A 56 4.46 4.57 -8.99
N ASN A 57 5.78 4.67 -9.10
CA ASN A 57 6.63 5.32 -8.07
C ASN A 57 6.48 6.85 -7.99
N GLU A 58 5.86 7.50 -8.98
CA GLU A 58 5.63 8.95 -8.95
C GLU A 58 4.42 9.30 -8.09
N THR A 59 3.37 8.46 -8.14
CA THR A 59 2.12 8.65 -7.41
C THR A 59 2.14 7.96 -6.04
N VAL A 60 2.80 6.81 -5.91
CA VAL A 60 2.86 6.03 -4.66
C VAL A 60 4.30 5.86 -4.19
N LYS A 61 4.56 6.23 -2.93
CA LYS A 61 5.81 5.94 -2.20
C LYS A 61 5.52 4.94 -1.10
N VAL A 62 6.40 3.97 -0.91
CA VAL A 62 6.24 2.91 0.09
C VAL A 62 7.51 2.81 0.93
N VAL A 63 7.34 2.82 2.25
CA VAL A 63 8.36 2.34 3.20
C VAL A 63 8.04 0.88 3.52
N LEU A 64 9.05 0.01 3.56
CA LEU A 64 8.83 -1.41 3.88
C LEU A 64 8.63 -1.59 5.39
N GLY A 65 7.51 -2.21 5.76
CA GLY A 65 7.21 -2.64 7.12
C GLY A 65 7.76 -4.04 7.43
N ASN A 66 7.63 -4.48 8.68
CA ASN A 66 8.12 -5.78 9.11
C ASN A 66 7.35 -6.94 8.47
N HIS A 67 6.06 -6.80 8.21
CA HIS A 67 5.28 -7.84 7.53
C HIS A 67 5.64 -7.95 6.05
N ASP A 68 5.95 -6.83 5.41
CA ASP A 68 6.41 -6.80 4.02
C ASP A 68 7.78 -7.49 3.89
N LEU A 69 8.72 -7.16 4.80
CA LEU A 69 10.03 -7.80 4.85
C LEU A 69 9.92 -9.31 5.11
N HIS A 70 9.01 -9.73 6.00
CA HIS A 70 8.76 -11.15 6.24
C HIS A 70 8.23 -11.86 5.00
N LEU A 71 7.28 -11.25 4.27
CA LEU A 71 6.79 -11.79 2.99
C LEU A 71 7.93 -11.93 1.98
N LEU A 72 8.77 -10.92 1.84
CA LEU A 72 9.92 -10.95 0.93
C LEU A 72 10.94 -12.04 1.32
N ALA A 73 11.22 -12.19 2.62
CA ALA A 73 12.11 -13.24 3.11
C ALA A 73 11.58 -14.64 2.79
N ASN A 74 10.27 -14.87 2.98
CA ASN A 74 9.65 -16.15 2.66
C ASN A 74 9.64 -16.41 1.15
N ALA A 75 9.32 -15.41 0.32
CA ALA A 75 9.38 -15.51 -1.14
C ALA A 75 10.81 -15.80 -1.64
N ALA A 76 11.83 -15.32 -0.93
CA ALA A 76 13.24 -15.59 -1.21
C ALA A 76 13.74 -16.93 -0.63
N GLY A 77 12.92 -17.66 0.14
CA GLY A 77 13.29 -18.94 0.76
C GLY A 77 14.24 -18.81 1.96
N ILE A 78 14.23 -17.67 2.64
CA ILE A 78 15.13 -17.35 3.78
C ILE A 78 14.43 -17.59 5.13
N THR A 79 13.10 -17.76 5.13
CA THR A 79 12.26 -18.06 6.31
C THR A 79 11.26 -19.17 6.06
#